data_AF-A0A2N1GBH2-F1
#
_entry.id   AF-A0A2N1GBH2-F1
#
_cell.length_a   1.000
_cell.length_b   1.000
_cell.length_c   1.000
_cell.angle_alpha   90.00
_cell.angle_beta   90.00
_cell.angle_gamma   90.00
#
_symmetry.space_group_name_H-M   'P 1'
#
loop_
_entity.id
_entity.type
_entity.pdbx_description
1 polymer ?
#
loop_
_entity_poly.entity_id
_entity_poly.type
_entity_poly.pdbx_seq_one_letter_code
_entity_poly.pdbx_strand_id
1 'polypeptide(L)'
;MDNLQFKIDEVLSICDSEIEELMLLQLFDYFQNYGKVKTQDMSRFSEVEFIEEEICLGDPDSPITENEKTRLENKIKKYNYRFDRGFYYKNIGFKVKLNFSEPLSLSSIAGNPIIDNIITREFAIYPQSEVTIAKTNYRIDIAIILNREQNEKIIDTRKIALECDGYDYHSSAIQKMNDDKRTRKLKINGWKDVFRYSGKEIYQVRDIGEVHYKFEEIITMLMI
;
A
#
# COMPACT_ATOMS: atom_id res chain seq x y z
N MET A 1 17.05 -16.36 -4.99
CA MET A 1 16.65 -15.87 -3.66
C MET A 1 17.16 -14.44 -3.43
N ASP A 2 18.36 -14.10 -3.90
CA ASP A 2 19.02 -12.79 -3.73
C ASP A 2 18.22 -11.57 -4.24
N ASN A 3 17.34 -11.75 -5.24
CA ASN A 3 16.51 -10.66 -5.78
C ASN A 3 15.34 -10.28 -4.83
N LEU A 4 14.73 -11.27 -4.16
CA LEU A 4 13.57 -11.02 -3.30
C LEU A 4 13.97 -10.31 -2.01
N GLN A 5 15.01 -10.83 -1.32
CA GLN A 5 15.49 -10.25 -0.08
C GLN A 5 15.89 -8.78 -0.29
N PHE A 6 16.65 -8.52 -1.35
CA PHE A 6 17.06 -7.17 -1.72
C PHE A 6 15.89 -6.22 -1.95
N LYS A 7 14.84 -6.66 -2.67
CA LYS A 7 13.64 -5.86 -2.90
C LYS A 7 12.88 -5.59 -1.60
N ILE A 8 12.75 -6.58 -0.72
CA ILE A 8 12.13 -6.41 0.60
C ILE A 8 12.94 -5.41 1.44
N ASP A 9 14.26 -5.56 1.51
CA ASP A 9 15.14 -4.68 2.28
C ASP A 9 15.04 -3.24 1.81
N GLU A 10 14.92 -3.00 0.50
CA GLU A 10 14.69 -1.66 -0.01
C GLU A 10 13.36 -1.06 0.44
N VAL A 11 12.27 -1.82 0.38
CA VAL A 11 10.97 -1.36 0.84
C VAL A 11 10.98 -1.11 2.35
N LEU A 12 11.57 -2.02 3.14
CA LEU A 12 11.68 -1.87 4.60
C LEU A 12 12.55 -0.67 4.99
N SER A 13 13.60 -0.36 4.23
CA SER A 13 14.45 0.81 4.49
C SER A 13 13.74 2.16 4.37
N ILE A 14 12.49 2.17 3.89
CA ILE A 14 11.64 3.36 3.84
C ILE A 14 10.90 3.58 5.16
N CYS A 15 10.62 2.53 5.93
CA CYS A 15 9.96 2.62 7.22
C CYS A 15 10.78 3.48 8.20
N ASP A 16 10.10 4.26 9.04
CA ASP A 16 10.74 5.11 10.04
C ASP A 16 10.84 4.40 11.42
N SER A 17 10.27 3.19 11.58
CA SER A 17 10.32 2.41 12.83
C SER A 17 10.24 0.89 12.63
N GLU A 18 10.77 0.12 13.59
CA GLU A 18 10.70 -1.36 13.59
C GLU A 18 9.26 -1.90 13.57
N ILE A 19 8.32 -1.13 14.14
CA ILE A 19 6.89 -1.51 14.19
C ILE A 19 6.27 -1.43 12.79
N GLU A 20 6.63 -0.42 12.01
CA GLU A 20 6.22 -0.32 10.61
C GLU A 20 6.82 -1.44 9.76
N GLU A 21 8.11 -1.74 9.95
CA GLU A 21 8.78 -2.86 9.27
C GLU A 21 8.05 -4.18 9.55
N LEU A 22 7.73 -4.45 10.81
CA LEU A 22 7.03 -5.65 11.23
C LEU A 22 5.61 -5.72 10.63
N MET A 23 4.86 -4.60 10.65
CA MET A 23 3.54 -4.52 10.02
C MET A 23 3.62 -4.80 8.51
N LEU A 24 4.62 -4.23 7.83
CA LEU A 24 4.80 -4.40 6.40
C LEU A 24 5.16 -5.83 6.03
N LEU A 25 6.04 -6.47 6.82
CA LEU A 25 6.37 -7.89 6.69
C LEU A 25 5.14 -8.79 6.93
N GLN A 26 4.31 -8.47 7.93
CA GLN A 26 3.07 -9.20 8.19
C GLN A 26 2.09 -9.07 7.02
N LEU A 27 1.93 -7.89 6.41
CA LEU A 27 1.12 -7.70 5.21
C LEU A 27 1.68 -8.49 4.03
N PHE A 28 2.99 -8.44 3.82
CA PHE A 28 3.66 -9.18 2.76
C PHE A 28 3.44 -10.69 2.90
N ASP A 29 3.66 -11.25 4.10
CA ASP A 29 3.43 -12.66 4.41
C ASP A 29 1.96 -13.06 4.22
N TYR A 30 1.04 -12.23 4.70
CA TYR A 30 -0.40 -12.43 4.49
C TYR A 30 -0.69 -12.58 3.00
N PHE A 31 -0.30 -11.63 2.15
CA PHE A 31 -0.63 -11.70 0.74
C PHE A 31 0.08 -12.85 -0.01
N GLN A 32 1.30 -13.24 0.41
CA GLN A 32 1.99 -14.41 -0.16
C GLN A 32 1.32 -15.75 0.19
N ASN A 33 0.69 -15.83 1.36
CA ASN A 33 0.14 -17.08 1.88
C ASN A 33 -1.40 -17.15 1.86
N TYR A 34 -2.08 -16.03 1.59
CA TYR A 34 -3.53 -15.93 1.58
C TYR A 34 -4.13 -16.68 0.38
N GLY A 35 -4.64 -17.88 0.69
CA GLY A 35 -5.25 -18.79 -0.28
C GLY A 35 -4.82 -20.24 -0.07
N LYS A 36 -3.63 -20.49 0.49
CA LYS A 36 -3.15 -21.85 0.78
C LYS A 36 -3.94 -22.55 1.90
N VAL A 37 -4.61 -21.78 2.77
CA VAL A 37 -5.23 -22.29 4.00
C VAL A 37 -6.71 -22.65 3.85
N LYS A 38 -7.44 -22.09 2.88
CA LYS A 38 -8.91 -22.21 2.81
C LYS A 38 -9.48 -22.95 1.60
N THR A 39 -8.73 -23.13 0.51
CA THR A 39 -9.22 -23.82 -0.69
C THR A 39 -8.10 -24.62 -1.32
N GLN A 40 -8.35 -25.92 -1.53
CA GLN A 40 -7.35 -26.94 -1.82
C GLN A 40 -6.72 -26.86 -3.22
N ASP A 41 -6.78 -25.74 -3.96
CA ASP A 41 -6.12 -25.72 -5.29
C ASP A 41 -5.74 -24.38 -5.93
N MET A 42 -6.06 -23.20 -5.39
CA MET A 42 -5.52 -21.94 -5.95
C MET A 42 -5.35 -20.84 -4.90
N SER A 43 -4.23 -20.12 -4.97
CA SER A 43 -4.02 -18.87 -4.24
C SER A 43 -5.09 -17.85 -4.64
N ARG A 44 -5.66 -17.12 -3.67
CA ARG A 44 -6.62 -16.03 -3.97
C ARG A 44 -5.93 -14.85 -4.64
N PHE A 45 -4.64 -14.67 -4.40
CA PHE A 45 -3.81 -13.62 -4.99
C PHE A 45 -2.78 -14.17 -5.98
N SER A 46 -2.44 -13.35 -6.97
CA SER A 46 -1.32 -13.55 -7.86
C SER A 46 0.01 -13.47 -7.10
N GLU A 47 1.11 -13.68 -7.81
CA GLU A 47 2.45 -13.39 -7.28
C GLU A 47 2.54 -11.91 -6.83
N VAL A 48 3.36 -11.66 -5.80
CA VAL A 48 3.66 -10.31 -5.31
C VAL A 48 4.64 -9.64 -6.28
N GLU A 49 4.26 -8.49 -6.81
CA GLU A 49 5.09 -7.65 -7.66
C GLU A 49 5.60 -6.44 -6.86
N PHE A 50 6.89 -6.13 -6.94
CA PHE A 50 7.43 -4.93 -6.29
C PHE A 50 7.21 -3.70 -7.15
N ILE A 51 6.95 -2.57 -6.50
CA ILE A 51 6.73 -1.28 -7.15
C ILE A 51 8.05 -0.53 -7.14
N GLU A 52 8.66 -0.38 -8.32
CA GLU A 52 9.89 0.38 -8.48
C GLU A 52 9.58 1.80 -8.93
N GLU A 53 10.13 2.78 -8.22
CA GLU A 53 10.07 4.19 -8.62
C GLU A 53 11.36 4.57 -9.34
N GLU A 54 11.20 5.24 -10.48
CA GLU A 54 12.29 5.86 -11.24
C GLU A 54 12.19 7.39 -11.11
N ILE A 55 13.31 8.03 -10.76
CA ILE A 55 13.41 9.50 -10.64
C ILE A 55 14.51 10.01 -11.56
N CYS A 56 14.18 11.02 -12.37
CA CYS A 56 15.13 11.82 -13.14
C CYS A 56 15.17 13.26 -12.60
N LEU A 57 16.37 13.77 -12.30
CA LEU A 57 16.57 15.14 -11.77
C LEU A 57 16.82 16.18 -12.85
N GLY A 58 16.84 15.78 -14.13
CA GLY A 58 17.20 16.67 -15.23
C GLY A 58 16.81 16.07 -16.57
N ASP A 59 15.55 16.24 -16.92
CA ASP A 59 15.07 16.01 -18.28
C ASP A 59 15.09 17.35 -19.04
N PRO A 60 15.89 17.50 -20.12
CA PRO A 60 15.90 18.69 -20.96
C PRO A 60 14.52 19.02 -21.54
N ASP A 61 13.70 18.00 -21.79
CA ASP A 61 12.39 18.13 -22.42
C ASP A 61 11.27 18.41 -21.41
N SER A 62 11.53 18.24 -20.11
CA SER A 62 10.59 18.50 -19.01
C SER A 62 11.30 19.05 -17.77
N PRO A 63 11.70 20.33 -17.78
CA PRO A 63 12.43 20.92 -16.67
C PRO A 63 11.59 20.95 -15.39
N ILE A 64 12.11 20.32 -14.33
CA ILE A 64 11.52 20.38 -12.99
C ILE A 64 11.84 21.72 -12.33
N THR A 65 10.93 22.21 -11.48
CA THR A 65 11.18 23.42 -10.69
C THR A 65 12.30 23.19 -9.66
N GLU A 66 13.02 24.24 -9.26
CA GLU A 66 14.10 24.12 -8.27
C GLU A 66 13.61 23.54 -6.92
N ASN A 67 12.37 23.88 -6.53
CA ASN A 67 11.74 23.34 -5.33
C ASN A 67 11.50 21.84 -5.46
N GLU A 68 11.03 21.39 -6.62
CA GLU A 68 10.77 19.98 -6.89
C GLU A 68 12.08 19.18 -6.96
N LYS A 69 13.09 19.75 -7.60
CA LYS A 69 14.44 19.18 -7.63
C LYS A 69 15.00 18.98 -6.22
N THR A 70 14.93 20.03 -5.38
CA THR A 70 15.36 19.95 -3.98
C THR A 70 14.59 18.88 -3.20
N ARG A 71 13.27 18.77 -3.43
CA ARG A 71 12.42 17.74 -2.79
C ARG A 71 12.86 16.34 -3.20
N LEU A 72 13.09 16.10 -4.49
CA LEU A 72 13.51 14.81 -5.03
C LEU A 72 14.93 14.44 -4.56
N GLU A 73 15.87 15.38 -4.54
CA GLU A 73 17.22 15.17 -4.01
C GLU A 73 17.18 14.76 -2.53
N ASN A 74 16.35 15.42 -1.72
CA ASN A 74 16.15 15.05 -0.33
C ASN A 74 15.54 13.65 -0.18
N LYS A 75 14.55 13.29 -1.02
CA LYS A 75 13.95 11.95 -1.04
C LYS A 75 14.97 10.88 -1.42
N ILE A 76 15.73 11.11 -2.49
CA ILE A 76 16.80 10.23 -2.98
C ILE A 76 17.81 9.95 -1.87
N LYS A 77 18.24 11.01 -1.18
CA LYS A 77 19.19 10.90 -0.07
C LYS A 77 18.58 10.20 1.15
N LYS A 78 17.35 10.55 1.54
CA LYS A 78 16.68 9.98 2.72
C LYS A 78 16.55 8.47 2.58
N TYR A 79 16.09 7.98 1.43
CA TYR A 79 15.77 6.58 1.22
C TYR A 79 16.85 5.80 0.44
N ASN A 80 18.01 6.42 0.22
CA ASN A 80 19.18 5.80 -0.42
C ASN A 80 18.81 5.13 -1.76
N TYR A 81 18.33 5.92 -2.72
CA TYR A 81 18.03 5.42 -4.07
C TYR A 81 19.31 5.00 -4.78
N ARG A 82 19.21 3.93 -5.57
CA ARG A 82 20.29 3.44 -6.42
C ARG A 82 20.39 4.30 -7.66
N PHE A 83 21.60 4.64 -8.09
CA PHE A 83 21.80 5.38 -9.33
C PHE A 83 22.24 4.45 -10.45
N ASP A 84 21.54 4.48 -11.59
CA ASP A 84 21.93 3.79 -12.81
C ASP A 84 21.57 4.63 -14.05
N ARG A 85 22.50 4.76 -15.00
CA ARG A 85 22.31 5.42 -16.31
C ARG A 85 21.62 6.80 -16.28
N GLY A 86 21.84 7.60 -15.25
CA GLY A 86 21.24 8.94 -15.12
C GLY A 86 19.92 8.99 -14.36
N PHE A 87 19.43 7.84 -13.89
CA PHE A 87 18.19 7.69 -13.15
C PHE A 87 18.43 7.15 -11.76
N TYR A 88 17.50 7.45 -10.85
CA TYR A 88 17.48 6.93 -9.49
C TYR A 88 16.34 5.93 -9.33
N TYR A 89 16.64 4.77 -8.76
CA TYR A 89 15.71 3.65 -8.60
C TYR A 89 15.58 3.22 -7.16
N LYS A 90 14.35 2.87 -6.76
CA LYS A 90 14.08 2.27 -5.44
C LYS A 90 12.80 1.43 -5.52
N ASN A 91 12.79 0.25 -4.91
CA ASN A 91 11.54 -0.43 -4.61
C ASN A 91 10.84 0.30 -3.45
N ILE A 92 9.70 0.92 -3.74
CA ILE A 92 8.97 1.79 -2.81
C ILE A 92 7.71 1.16 -2.21
N GLY A 93 7.45 -0.10 -2.54
CA GLY A 93 6.26 -0.83 -2.12
C GLY A 93 6.12 -2.14 -2.86
N PHE A 94 4.97 -2.78 -2.68
CA PHE A 94 4.61 -3.98 -3.43
C PHE A 94 3.11 -4.00 -3.73
N LYS A 95 2.73 -4.78 -4.73
CA LYS A 95 1.35 -4.95 -5.17
C LYS A 95 1.01 -6.41 -5.42
N VAL A 96 -0.27 -6.70 -5.32
CA VAL A 96 -0.83 -8.04 -5.54
C VAL A 96 -2.18 -7.93 -6.24
N LYS A 97 -2.38 -8.78 -7.24
CA LYS A 97 -3.66 -8.89 -7.95
C LYS A 97 -4.48 -10.04 -7.38
N LEU A 98 -5.80 -9.90 -7.33
CA LEU A 98 -6.68 -11.03 -7.04
C LEU A 98 -6.83 -11.90 -8.29
N ASN A 99 -6.68 -13.22 -8.14
CA ASN A 99 -6.86 -14.20 -9.22
C ASN A 99 -8.33 -14.42 -9.60
N PHE A 100 -9.27 -13.84 -8.86
CA PHE A 100 -10.70 -13.95 -9.11
C PHE A 100 -11.26 -12.63 -9.58
N SER A 101 -11.83 -12.63 -10.78
CA SER A 101 -12.63 -11.53 -11.28
C SER A 101 -13.99 -11.49 -10.58
N GLU A 102 -14.49 -10.30 -10.25
CA GLU A 102 -15.88 -10.19 -9.82
C GLU A 102 -16.80 -10.73 -10.93
N PRO A 103 -17.70 -11.69 -10.66
CA PRO A 103 -18.71 -12.05 -11.62
C PRO A 103 -19.69 -10.87 -11.72
N LEU A 104 -19.75 -10.22 -12.87
CA LEU A 104 -20.83 -9.27 -13.16
C LEU A 104 -22.16 -10.02 -13.17
N SER A 105 -23.08 -9.58 -12.33
CA SER A 105 -24.44 -10.11 -12.33
C SER A 105 -25.19 -9.69 -13.60
N LEU A 106 -25.84 -10.69 -14.21
CA LEU A 106 -26.98 -10.63 -15.16
C LEU A 106 -26.70 -10.21 -16.62
N SER A 107 -26.51 -11.19 -17.50
CA SER A 107 -27.56 -11.72 -18.41
C SER A 107 -26.93 -12.45 -19.60
N SER A 108 -26.80 -13.77 -19.47
CA SER A 108 -26.62 -14.68 -20.61
C SER A 108 -27.95 -14.78 -21.38
N ILE A 109 -28.30 -13.73 -22.12
CA ILE A 109 -29.32 -13.83 -23.17
C ILE A 109 -28.58 -13.83 -24.52
N ALA A 110 -28.60 -15.01 -25.15
CA ALA A 110 -28.29 -15.27 -26.55
C ALA A 110 -26.83 -15.08 -27.02
N GLY A 111 -26.06 -16.17 -26.99
CA GLY A 111 -25.31 -16.63 -28.16
C GLY A 111 -24.02 -15.92 -28.56
N ASN A 112 -23.61 -14.83 -27.90
CA ASN A 112 -22.29 -14.23 -28.11
C ASN A 112 -21.31 -14.62 -26.99
N PRO A 113 -20.08 -15.03 -27.30
CA PRO A 113 -19.05 -15.20 -26.28
C PRO A 113 -18.80 -13.84 -25.64
N ILE A 114 -19.12 -13.71 -24.35
CA ILE A 114 -18.82 -12.52 -23.55
C ILE A 114 -17.30 -12.52 -23.32
N ILE A 115 -16.57 -11.98 -24.28
CA ILE A 115 -15.23 -11.46 -24.03
C ILE A 115 -15.45 -10.02 -23.53
N ASP A 116 -14.68 -9.58 -22.53
CA ASP A 116 -14.49 -8.17 -22.14
C ASP A 116 -15.36 -7.53 -21.05
N ASN A 117 -15.57 -8.21 -19.91
CA ASN A 117 -15.95 -7.51 -18.67
C ASN A 117 -15.33 -8.14 -17.40
N ILE A 118 -14.07 -8.55 -17.48
CA ILE A 118 -13.35 -9.07 -16.31
C ILE A 118 -12.94 -7.88 -15.45
N ILE A 119 -13.51 -7.76 -14.25
CA ILE A 119 -13.05 -6.79 -13.25
C ILE A 119 -11.95 -7.45 -12.43
N THR A 120 -10.73 -6.95 -12.51
CA THR A 120 -9.60 -7.34 -11.67
C THR A 120 -9.46 -6.38 -10.49
N ARG A 121 -8.76 -6.83 -9.46
CA ARG A 121 -8.49 -6.04 -8.26
C ARG A 121 -7.00 -6.10 -7.96
N GLU A 122 -6.39 -4.95 -7.73
CA GLU A 122 -4.98 -4.81 -7.38
C GLU A 122 -4.86 -4.04 -6.06
N PHE A 123 -4.17 -4.63 -5.09
CA PHE A 123 -3.77 -3.93 -3.87
C PHE A 123 -2.34 -3.45 -4.05
N ALA A 124 -2.10 -2.16 -3.90
CA ALA A 124 -0.77 -1.56 -3.83
C ALA A 124 -0.51 -1.04 -2.41
N ILE A 125 0.63 -1.41 -1.84
CA ILE A 125 1.02 -1.15 -0.47
C ILE A 125 2.31 -0.31 -0.48
N TYR A 126 2.29 0.83 0.21
CA TYR A 126 3.38 1.80 0.26
C TYR A 126 3.71 2.20 1.70
N PRO A 127 4.92 1.97 2.22
CA PRO A 127 5.39 2.63 3.43
C PRO A 127 5.61 4.13 3.22
N GLN A 128 5.43 4.92 4.28
CA GLN A 128 5.73 6.36 4.36
C GLN A 128 5.14 7.18 3.20
N SER A 129 3.91 6.88 2.78
CA SER A 129 3.25 7.55 1.66
C SER A 129 2.92 9.01 1.98
N GLU A 130 3.44 9.93 1.17
CA GLU A 130 3.10 11.36 1.26
C GLU A 130 1.80 11.68 0.50
N VAL A 131 0.92 12.45 1.13
CA VAL A 131 -0.34 12.91 0.53
C VAL A 131 -0.53 14.41 0.80
N THR A 132 -0.75 15.19 -0.26
CA THR A 132 -1.02 16.63 -0.12
C THR A 132 -2.52 16.88 -0.07
N ILE A 133 -3.02 17.35 1.07
CA ILE A 133 -4.42 17.72 1.27
C ILE A 133 -4.48 19.21 1.62
N ALA A 134 -5.16 20.01 0.78
CA ALA A 134 -5.31 21.45 0.98
C ALA A 134 -3.97 22.17 1.27
N LYS A 135 -2.93 21.88 0.45
CA LYS A 135 -1.55 22.39 0.58
C LYS A 135 -0.78 21.95 1.84
N THR A 136 -1.35 21.06 2.64
CA THR A 136 -0.66 20.44 3.79
C THR A 136 -0.24 19.04 3.39
N ASN A 137 1.04 18.71 3.60
CA ASN A 137 1.54 17.36 3.38
C ASN A 137 1.30 16.53 4.63
N TYR A 138 0.69 15.37 4.44
CA TYR A 138 0.52 14.33 5.44
C TYR A 138 1.34 13.12 5.01
N ARG A 139 1.84 12.38 5.99
CA ARG A 139 2.68 11.20 5.77
C ARG A 139 2.04 10.02 6.45
N ILE A 140 1.52 9.09 5.68
CA ILE A 140 0.85 7.88 6.16
C ILE A 140 1.92 6.80 6.34
N ASP A 141 1.96 6.16 7.51
CA ASP A 141 3.02 5.18 7.79
C ASP A 141 2.94 3.98 6.83
N ILE A 142 1.74 3.45 6.57
CA ILE A 142 1.52 2.48 5.48
C ILE A 142 0.20 2.80 4.76
N ALA A 143 0.27 3.08 3.46
CA ALA A 143 -0.89 3.27 2.61
C ALA A 143 -1.24 1.97 1.86
N ILE A 144 -2.51 1.59 1.88
CA ILE A 144 -3.05 0.50 1.06
C ILE A 144 -4.06 1.10 0.07
N ILE A 145 -3.81 0.89 -1.21
CA ILE A 145 -4.63 1.37 -2.32
C ILE A 145 -5.19 0.14 -3.05
N LEU A 146 -6.51 -0.03 -3.04
CA LEU A 146 -7.19 -1.01 -3.86
C LEU A 146 -7.71 -0.34 -5.12
N ASN A 147 -7.21 -0.77 -6.28
CA ASN A 147 -7.77 -0.42 -7.58
C ASN A 147 -8.64 -1.57 -8.09
N ARG A 148 -9.84 -1.24 -8.56
CA ARG A 148 -10.65 -2.12 -9.41
C ARG A 148 -10.41 -1.70 -10.84
N GLU A 149 -10.01 -2.65 -11.66
CA GLU A 149 -9.66 -2.42 -13.05
C GLU A 149 -10.58 -3.21 -13.97
N GLN A 150 -10.96 -2.61 -15.08
CA GLN A 150 -11.71 -3.23 -16.15
C GLN A 150 -11.05 -2.85 -17.47
N ASN A 151 -10.59 -3.84 -18.24
CA ASN A 151 -9.90 -3.61 -19.51
C ASN A 151 -8.74 -2.61 -19.35
N GLU A 152 -7.89 -2.83 -18.34
CA GLU A 152 -6.71 -2.00 -18.00
C GLU A 152 -7.03 -0.56 -17.55
N LYS A 153 -8.31 -0.23 -17.35
CA LYS A 153 -8.74 1.05 -16.83
C LYS A 153 -9.21 0.92 -15.38
N ILE A 154 -8.69 1.78 -14.51
CA ILE A 154 -9.17 1.90 -13.14
C ILE A 154 -10.61 2.45 -13.16
N ILE A 155 -11.55 1.68 -12.62
CA ILE A 155 -12.98 2.02 -12.52
C ILE A 155 -13.39 2.44 -11.11
N ASP A 156 -12.63 2.03 -10.08
CA ASP A 156 -12.84 2.42 -8.68
C ASP A 156 -11.50 2.33 -7.93
N THR A 157 -11.27 3.27 -7.01
CA THR A 157 -10.09 3.28 -6.15
C THR A 157 -10.51 3.50 -4.71
N ARG A 158 -10.07 2.60 -3.84
CA ARG A 158 -10.31 2.67 -2.39
C ARG A 158 -8.98 2.75 -1.67
N LYS A 159 -8.93 3.55 -0.61
CA LYS A 159 -7.68 3.87 0.10
C LYS A 159 -7.87 3.65 1.59
N ILE A 160 -6.90 3.00 2.22
CA ILE A 160 -6.81 2.85 3.68
C ILE A 160 -5.43 3.32 4.13
N ALA A 161 -5.43 4.11 5.20
CA ALA A 161 -4.22 4.52 5.89
C ALA A 161 -4.04 3.62 7.11
N LEU A 162 -2.86 3.06 7.29
CA LEU A 162 -2.45 2.44 8.55
C LEU A 162 -1.44 3.38 9.20
N GLU A 163 -1.66 3.68 10.48
CA GLU A 163 -0.77 4.45 11.32
C GLU A 163 -0.22 3.48 12.39
N CYS A 164 1.09 3.43 12.50
CA CYS A 164 1.80 2.54 13.40
C CYS A 164 2.18 3.33 14.64
N ASP A 165 1.24 3.42 15.58
CA ASP A 165 1.46 4.15 16.82
C ASP A 165 2.41 3.32 17.72
N GLY A 166 3.58 3.89 18.03
CA GLY A 166 4.54 3.27 18.95
C GLY A 166 3.97 3.04 20.35
N TYR A 167 4.71 2.28 21.18
CA TYR A 167 4.34 1.98 22.58
C TYR A 167 4.09 3.24 23.43
N ASP A 168 4.69 4.38 23.06
CA ASP A 168 4.54 5.69 23.69
C ASP A 168 3.24 6.43 23.27
N TYR A 169 2.16 5.72 23.00
CA TYR A 169 0.83 6.29 22.78
C TYR A 169 0.32 6.95 24.08
N HIS A 170 0.87 8.12 24.39
CA HIS A 170 0.65 8.84 25.63
C HIS A 170 -0.20 10.10 25.38
N SER A 171 -1.50 9.89 25.53
CA SER A 171 -2.26 10.48 26.65
C SER A 171 -2.25 12.00 26.85
N SER A 172 -2.08 12.82 25.80
CA SER A 172 -2.47 14.23 25.87
C SER A 172 -3.72 14.51 25.02
N ALA A 173 -4.64 15.30 25.57
CA ALA A 173 -5.85 15.72 24.86
C ALA A 173 -5.53 16.50 23.56
N ILE A 174 -4.38 17.18 23.52
CA ILE A 174 -3.93 17.95 22.36
C ILE A 174 -3.49 17.03 21.21
N GLN A 175 -2.70 16.00 21.50
CA GLN A 175 -2.30 14.99 20.49
C GLN A 175 -3.53 14.30 19.92
N LYS A 176 -4.43 13.81 20.78
CA LYS A 176 -5.69 13.19 20.34
C LYS A 176 -6.52 14.12 19.44
N MET A 177 -6.65 15.40 19.81
CA MET A 177 -7.37 16.36 18.97
C MET A 177 -6.71 16.54 17.59
N ASN A 178 -5.38 16.57 17.53
CA ASN A 178 -4.64 16.70 16.26
C ASN A 178 -4.78 15.44 15.41
N ASP A 179 -4.74 14.27 16.03
CA ASP A 179 -4.93 12.96 15.39
C ASP A 179 -6.35 12.81 14.84
N ASP A 180 -7.37 13.25 15.59
CA ASP A 180 -8.76 13.27 15.13
C ASP A 180 -8.95 14.24 13.95
N LYS A 181 -8.31 15.42 14.00
CA LYS A 181 -8.32 16.38 12.88
C LYS A 181 -7.66 15.78 11.65
N ARG A 182 -6.54 15.08 11.81
CA ARG A 182 -5.82 14.41 10.72
C ARG A 182 -6.67 13.30 10.11
N THR A 183 -7.23 12.39 10.93
CA THR A 183 -8.14 11.34 10.47
C THR A 183 -9.33 11.91 9.71
N ARG A 184 -9.97 12.96 10.23
CA ARG A 184 -11.11 13.60 9.55
C ARG A 184 -10.72 14.16 8.18
N LYS A 185 -9.54 14.80 8.08
CA LYS A 185 -9.05 15.33 6.79
C LYS A 185 -8.77 14.21 5.80
N LEU A 186 -8.13 13.13 6.22
CA LEU A 186 -7.91 11.94 5.37
C LEU A 186 -9.24 11.38 4.88
N LYS A 187 -10.22 11.19 5.77
CA LYS A 187 -11.55 10.66 5.42
C LYS A 187 -12.31 11.50 4.40
N ILE A 188 -12.32 12.82 4.59
CA ILE A 188 -12.95 13.75 3.63
C ILE A 188 -12.28 13.67 2.24
N ASN A 189 -11.02 13.26 2.18
CA ASN A 189 -10.24 13.15 0.93
C ASN A 189 -10.14 11.71 0.41
N GLY A 190 -11.12 10.86 0.75
CA GLY A 190 -11.29 9.53 0.13
C GLY A 190 -10.52 8.38 0.79
N TRP A 191 -9.87 8.61 1.93
CA TRP A 191 -9.31 7.52 2.75
C TRP A 191 -10.42 6.93 3.60
N LYS A 192 -10.86 5.69 3.31
CA LYS A 192 -12.01 5.07 3.97
C LYS A 192 -11.80 4.97 5.48
N ASP A 193 -10.64 4.45 5.89
CA ASP A 193 -10.29 4.31 7.29
C ASP A 193 -8.82 4.59 7.58
N VAL A 194 -8.57 4.93 8.85
CA VAL A 194 -7.26 5.13 9.45
C VAL A 194 -7.16 4.15 10.61
N PHE A 195 -6.54 2.99 10.37
CA PHE A 195 -6.32 2.01 11.43
C PHE A 195 -5.07 2.40 12.20
N ARG A 196 -5.20 2.47 13.52
CA ARG A 196 -4.08 2.71 14.43
C ARG A 196 -3.76 1.40 15.10
N TYR A 197 -2.54 0.92 14.91
CA TYR A 197 -2.05 -0.27 15.58
C TYR A 197 -0.98 0.16 16.58
N SER A 198 -1.20 -0.17 17.85
CA SER A 198 -0.16 -0.01 18.86
C SER A 198 0.97 -1.01 18.66
N GLY A 199 2.19 -0.68 19.08
CA GLY A 199 3.29 -1.63 19.10
C GLY A 199 2.94 -2.96 19.78
N LYS A 200 2.17 -2.91 20.89
CA LYS A 200 1.68 -4.12 21.57
C LYS A 200 0.80 -4.98 20.66
N GLU A 201 -0.10 -4.37 19.89
CA GLU A 201 -0.97 -5.09 18.96
C GLU A 201 -0.23 -5.75 17.81
N ILE A 202 0.96 -5.26 17.45
CA ILE A 202 1.80 -5.77 16.37
C ILE A 202 2.78 -6.83 16.90
N TYR A 203 3.44 -6.58 18.06
CA TYR A 203 4.34 -7.53 18.72
C TYR A 203 3.61 -8.73 19.35
N GLN A 204 2.35 -8.58 19.76
CA GLN A 204 1.58 -9.69 20.32
C GLN A 204 1.06 -10.67 19.28
N VAL A 205 1.21 -10.36 17.99
CA VAL A 205 0.87 -11.30 16.93
C VAL A 205 1.91 -12.42 16.93
N ARG A 206 1.62 -13.46 17.71
CA ARG A 206 2.52 -14.60 17.97
C ARG A 206 2.30 -15.76 17.00
N ASP A 207 1.19 -15.71 16.26
CA ASP A 207 0.76 -16.74 15.32
C ASP A 207 0.20 -16.06 14.06
N ILE A 208 0.52 -16.65 12.90
CA ILE A 208 -0.01 -16.30 11.58
C ILE A 208 -1.56 -16.24 11.58
N GLY A 209 -2.21 -17.03 12.43
CA GLY A 209 -3.67 -17.03 12.58
C GLY A 209 -4.25 -15.71 13.10
N GLU A 210 -3.55 -15.00 13.99
CA GLU A 210 -3.98 -13.70 14.53
C GLU A 210 -3.70 -12.56 13.55
N VAL A 211 -2.59 -12.64 12.80
CA VAL A 211 -2.27 -11.77 11.65
C VAL A 211 -3.45 -11.76 10.68
N HIS A 212 -3.96 -12.97 10.37
CA HIS A 212 -5.02 -13.16 9.40
C HIS A 212 -6.33 -12.48 9.80
N TYR A 213 -6.75 -12.50 11.07
CA TYR A 213 -8.04 -11.89 11.46
C TYR A 213 -8.03 -10.36 11.28
N LYS A 214 -6.97 -9.67 11.71
CA LYS A 214 -6.86 -8.21 11.60
C LYS A 214 -6.80 -7.75 10.15
N PHE A 215 -6.07 -8.48 9.31
CA PHE A 215 -6.00 -8.14 7.88
C PHE A 215 -7.24 -8.55 7.12
N GLU A 216 -7.93 -9.65 7.47
CA GLU A 216 -9.23 -9.98 6.89
C GLU A 216 -10.25 -8.86 7.12
N GLU A 217 -10.21 -8.13 8.24
CA GLU A 217 -11.03 -6.93 8.46
C GLU A 217 -10.68 -5.81 7.47
N ILE A 218 -9.38 -5.48 7.33
CA ILE A 218 -8.89 -4.48 6.37
C ILE A 218 -9.30 -4.84 4.94
N ILE A 219 -9.04 -6.09 4.53
CA ILE A 219 -9.41 -6.59 3.21
C ILE A 219 -10.92 -6.56 3.03
N THR A 220 -11.70 -7.00 4.02
CA THR A 220 -13.17 -6.95 3.95
C THR A 220 -13.67 -5.52 3.74
N MET A 221 -13.13 -4.54 4.47
CA MET A 221 -13.48 -3.13 4.28
C MET A 221 -13.08 -2.59 2.90
N LEU A 222 -11.95 -3.03 2.35
CA LEU A 222 -11.55 -2.70 0.98
C LEU A 222 -12.48 -3.34 -0.04
N MET A 223 -13.03 -4.52 0.25
CA MET A 223 -13.83 -5.32 -0.68
C MET A 223 -15.34 -5.02 -0.65
N ILE A 224 -15.87 -4.33 0.38
CA ILE A 224 -17.28 -3.84 0.49
C ILE A 224 -17.45 -2.49 -0.20
#